data_AF-A0A954RFE5-F1
#
_entry.id   AF-A0A954RFE5-F1
#
_cell.length_a   1.000
_cell.length_b   1.000
_cell.length_c   1.000
_cell.angle_alpha   90.00
_cell.angle_beta   90.00
_cell.angle_gamma   90.00
#
_symmetry.space_group_name_H-M   'P 1'
#
loop_
_entity.id
_entity.type
_entity.pdbx_description
1 polymer ?
#
loop_
_entity_poly.entity_id
_entity_poly.type
_entity_poly.pdbx_seq_one_letter_code
_entity_poly.pdbx_strand_id
1 'polypeptide(L)'
;VHGRGDFNQDGFLDVNDLDVLGRAILADTADDSWDLNLDGRVDRDDQTIWLSKIKRTTYGDANLDGTFDSTDFVLIFQAGEYEDAVALNSTWATGDWNGDREFTSGDLVMAFQLGVYADSAASRANVHAVPELRNGLWLLCIPGVIRRTRRSTRCLR
;
A
#
# COMPACT_ATOMS: atom_id res chain seq x y z
N VAL A 1 -15.43 7.50 -20.52
CA VAL A 1 -14.58 6.33 -20.79
C VAL A 1 -14.26 5.76 -19.43
N HIS A 2 -15.01 4.74 -19.03
CA HIS A 2 -14.72 3.98 -17.82
C HIS A 2 -13.33 3.36 -17.99
N GLY A 3 -12.47 3.55 -17.00
CA GLY A 3 -11.08 3.08 -17.07
C GLY A 3 -11.07 1.55 -17.18
N ARG A 4 -10.07 1.00 -17.88
CA ARG A 4 -9.84 -0.46 -17.85
C ARG A 4 -9.76 -0.89 -16.38
N GLY A 5 -10.56 -1.86 -15.95
CA GLY A 5 -10.65 -2.34 -14.56
C GLY A 5 -11.79 -1.77 -13.71
N ASP A 6 -12.53 -0.76 -14.17
CA ASP A 6 -13.78 -0.30 -13.55
C ASP A 6 -14.91 -1.25 -13.98
N PHE A 7 -15.11 -2.33 -13.23
CA PHE A 7 -16.01 -3.44 -13.58
C PHE A 7 -17.45 -3.17 -13.16
N ASN A 8 -17.66 -2.38 -12.11
CA ASN A 8 -19.00 -1.99 -11.66
C ASN A 8 -19.52 -0.70 -12.34
N GLN A 9 -18.67 -0.02 -13.12
CA GLN A 9 -18.97 1.20 -13.90
C GLN A 9 -19.33 2.41 -13.04
N ASP A 10 -18.87 2.46 -11.79
CA ASP A 10 -19.11 3.58 -10.88
C ASP A 10 -18.11 4.73 -11.06
N GLY A 11 -17.07 4.51 -11.88
CA GLY A 11 -16.03 5.50 -12.20
C GLY A 11 -14.88 5.55 -11.19
N PHE A 12 -14.89 4.67 -10.19
CA PHE A 12 -13.81 4.48 -9.24
C PHE A 12 -13.11 3.14 -9.54
N LEU A 13 -11.91 2.98 -8.94
CA LEU A 13 -11.17 1.73 -8.96
C LEU A 13 -11.01 1.34 -7.50
N ASP A 14 -11.92 0.53 -6.98
CA ASP A 14 -12.01 0.23 -5.56
C ASP A 14 -12.29 -1.25 -5.28
N VAL A 15 -12.58 -1.58 -4.02
CA VAL A 15 -12.79 -2.96 -3.57
C VAL A 15 -13.98 -3.61 -4.26
N ASN A 16 -14.99 -2.83 -4.69
CA ASN A 16 -16.16 -3.37 -5.36
C ASN A 16 -15.77 -3.98 -6.71
N ASP A 17 -14.82 -3.39 -7.43
CA ASP A 17 -14.34 -3.94 -8.70
C ASP A 17 -13.68 -5.31 -8.51
N LEU A 18 -12.88 -5.47 -7.44
CA LEU A 18 -12.26 -6.74 -7.09
C LEU A 18 -13.30 -7.78 -6.68
N ASP A 19 -14.31 -7.40 -5.90
CA ASP A 19 -15.42 -8.29 -5.53
C ASP A 19 -16.24 -8.72 -6.75
N VAL A 20 -16.37 -7.87 -7.77
CA VAL A 20 -17.04 -8.25 -9.02
C VAL A 20 -16.13 -9.15 -9.86
N LEU A 21 -14.83 -8.85 -9.94
CA LEU A 21 -13.86 -9.68 -10.66
C LEU A 21 -13.75 -11.09 -10.06
N GLY A 22 -13.66 -11.22 -8.73
CA GLY A 22 -13.64 -12.52 -8.05
C GLY A 22 -14.87 -13.36 -8.39
N ARG A 23 -16.05 -12.74 -8.42
CA ARG A 23 -17.29 -13.42 -8.88
C ARG A 23 -17.24 -13.84 -10.34
N ALA A 24 -16.64 -13.04 -11.21
CA ALA A 24 -16.49 -13.38 -12.63
C ALA A 24 -15.54 -14.57 -12.82
N ILE A 25 -14.43 -14.60 -12.08
CA ILE A 25 -13.46 -15.71 -12.06
C ILE A 25 -14.14 -16.99 -11.55
N LEU A 26 -14.88 -16.93 -10.44
CA LEU A 26 -15.63 -18.08 -9.92
C LEU A 26 -16.70 -18.60 -10.87
N ALA A 27 -17.30 -17.72 -11.66
CA ALA A 27 -18.30 -18.08 -12.65
C ALA A 27 -17.70 -18.68 -13.93
N ASP A 28 -16.37 -18.71 -14.07
CA ASP A 28 -15.64 -19.17 -15.27
C ASP A 28 -16.18 -18.48 -16.54
N THR A 29 -16.36 -17.16 -16.47
CA THR A 29 -16.92 -16.38 -17.58
C THR A 29 -15.94 -16.31 -18.76
N ALA A 30 -16.47 -16.35 -19.98
CA ALA A 30 -15.71 -16.15 -21.22
C ALA A 30 -15.89 -14.72 -21.78
N ASP A 31 -16.25 -13.77 -20.92
CA ASP A 31 -16.42 -12.37 -21.30
C ASP A 31 -15.06 -11.67 -21.31
N ASP A 32 -14.56 -11.38 -22.52
CA ASP A 32 -13.28 -10.71 -22.76
C ASP A 32 -13.16 -9.32 -22.08
N SER A 33 -14.26 -8.73 -21.59
CA SER A 33 -14.18 -7.47 -20.84
C SER A 33 -13.48 -7.61 -19.47
N TRP A 34 -13.42 -8.83 -18.94
CA TRP A 34 -12.77 -9.18 -17.66
C TRP A 34 -11.35 -9.69 -17.85
N ASP A 35 -11.01 -10.11 -19.07
CA ASP A 35 -9.66 -10.54 -19.48
C ASP A 35 -8.76 -9.30 -19.67
N LEU A 36 -8.01 -8.98 -18.62
CA LEU A 36 -7.10 -7.84 -18.57
C LEU A 36 -5.75 -8.16 -19.20
N ASN A 37 -5.33 -9.42 -19.17
CA ASN A 37 -4.04 -9.86 -19.70
C ASN A 37 -4.09 -10.23 -21.21
N LEU A 38 -5.29 -10.38 -21.77
CA LEU A 38 -5.64 -10.77 -23.14
C LEU A 38 -5.17 -12.18 -23.54
N ASP A 39 -5.20 -13.13 -22.62
CA ASP A 39 -4.83 -14.53 -22.86
C ASP A 39 -6.02 -15.45 -23.21
N GLY A 40 -7.24 -14.90 -23.20
CA GLY A 40 -8.48 -15.60 -23.49
C GLY A 40 -9.08 -16.35 -22.30
N ARG A 41 -8.62 -16.06 -21.07
CA ARG A 41 -9.18 -16.58 -19.82
C ARG A 41 -9.47 -15.43 -18.87
N VAL A 42 -10.42 -15.64 -17.97
CA VAL A 42 -10.73 -14.73 -16.86
C VAL A 42 -10.33 -15.43 -15.58
N ASP A 43 -9.13 -15.16 -15.11
CA ASP A 43 -8.55 -15.85 -13.97
C ASP A 43 -7.71 -14.94 -13.06
N ARG A 44 -6.91 -15.56 -12.18
CA ARG A 44 -6.10 -14.85 -11.19
C ARG A 44 -5.01 -13.98 -11.83
N ASP A 45 -4.58 -14.28 -13.04
CA ASP A 45 -3.63 -13.44 -13.74
C ASP A 45 -4.27 -12.07 -14.05
N ASP A 46 -5.57 -12.01 -14.34
CA ASP A 46 -6.31 -10.75 -14.49
C ASP A 46 -6.39 -9.97 -13.20
N GLN A 47 -6.71 -10.64 -12.09
CA GLN A 47 -6.69 -10.02 -10.76
C GLN A 47 -5.31 -9.42 -10.44
N THR A 48 -4.25 -10.14 -10.81
CA THR A 48 -2.87 -9.65 -10.64
C THR A 48 -2.57 -8.43 -11.51
N ILE A 49 -3.09 -8.39 -12.75
CA ILE A 49 -3.00 -7.21 -13.61
C ILE A 49 -3.76 -6.02 -13.01
N TRP A 50 -4.96 -6.26 -12.48
CA TRP A 50 -5.76 -5.23 -11.83
C TRP A 50 -5.01 -4.60 -10.65
N LEU A 51 -4.52 -5.43 -9.72
CA LEU A 51 -3.79 -4.97 -8.55
C LEU A 51 -2.52 -4.22 -8.93
N SER A 52 -1.64 -4.86 -9.72
CA SER A 52 -0.29 -4.34 -9.93
C SER A 52 -0.19 -3.24 -10.99
N LYS A 53 -0.93 -3.35 -12.10
CA LYS A 53 -0.79 -2.43 -13.25
C LYS A 53 -1.83 -1.33 -13.27
N ILE A 54 -3.04 -1.62 -12.79
CA ILE A 54 -4.17 -0.68 -12.83
C ILE A 54 -4.23 0.11 -11.52
N LYS A 55 -4.42 -0.57 -10.39
CA LYS A 55 -4.55 0.07 -9.06
C LYS A 55 -3.21 0.45 -8.43
N ARG A 56 -2.12 -0.22 -8.82
CA ARG A 56 -0.77 -0.08 -8.27
C ARG A 56 -0.68 -0.42 -6.78
N THR A 57 -1.33 -1.51 -6.42
CA THR A 57 -1.24 -2.11 -5.09
C THR A 57 -0.79 -3.59 -5.19
N THR A 58 -0.92 -4.34 -4.12
CA THR A 58 -0.47 -5.71 -3.94
C THR A 58 -1.54 -6.54 -3.23
N TYR A 59 -1.41 -7.86 -3.28
CA TYR A 59 -2.26 -8.74 -2.48
C TYR A 59 -2.04 -8.47 -0.99
N GLY A 60 -3.12 -8.49 -0.21
CA GLY A 60 -3.07 -8.23 1.23
C GLY A 60 -3.40 -6.78 1.63
N ASP A 61 -3.36 -5.83 0.70
CA ASP A 61 -3.79 -4.45 0.95
C ASP A 61 -5.33 -4.38 0.91
N ALA A 62 -5.96 -4.50 2.07
CA ALA A 62 -7.41 -4.60 2.21
C ALA A 62 -8.11 -3.25 2.00
N ASN A 63 -7.43 -2.15 2.31
CA ASN A 63 -8.00 -0.80 2.19
C ASN A 63 -7.63 -0.10 0.86
N LEU A 64 -6.80 -0.75 0.04
CA LEU A 64 -6.29 -0.29 -1.24
C LEU A 64 -5.51 1.03 -1.18
N ASP A 65 -4.80 1.28 -0.07
CA ASP A 65 -3.95 2.48 0.11
C ASP A 65 -2.57 2.39 -0.56
N GLY A 66 -2.26 1.23 -1.14
CA GLY A 66 -1.02 0.92 -1.84
C GLY A 66 0.01 0.18 -0.98
N THR A 67 -0.31 -0.12 0.28
CA THR A 67 0.59 -0.78 1.22
C THR A 67 -0.11 -1.95 1.89
N PHE A 68 0.47 -3.14 1.80
CA PHE A 68 0.05 -4.25 2.65
C PHE A 68 0.82 -4.20 3.97
N ASP A 69 0.15 -3.83 5.06
CA ASP A 69 0.75 -3.74 6.40
C ASP A 69 -0.18 -4.21 7.53
N SER A 70 0.22 -3.96 8.78
CA SER A 70 -0.55 -4.34 9.98
C SER A 70 -1.95 -3.72 10.05
N THR A 71 -2.18 -2.58 9.40
CA THR A 71 -3.47 -1.89 9.41
C THR A 71 -4.51 -2.67 8.60
N ASP A 72 -4.10 -3.33 7.51
CA ASP A 72 -4.97 -4.25 6.75
C ASP A 72 -5.42 -5.42 7.61
N PHE A 73 -4.49 -6.01 8.36
CA PHE A 73 -4.86 -7.08 9.30
C PHE A 73 -5.84 -6.62 10.36
N VAL A 74 -5.66 -5.41 10.91
CA VAL A 74 -6.62 -4.86 11.86
C VAL A 74 -8.00 -4.69 11.20
N LEU A 75 -8.07 -4.23 9.95
CA LEU A 75 -9.33 -4.05 9.23
C LEU A 75 -10.06 -5.38 8.98
N ILE A 76 -9.38 -6.37 8.39
CA ILE A 76 -10.03 -7.65 8.03
C ILE A 76 -10.43 -8.44 9.29
N PHE A 77 -9.64 -8.42 10.36
CA PHE A 77 -10.01 -9.11 11.61
C PHE A 77 -11.09 -8.36 12.41
N GLN A 78 -11.27 -7.05 12.20
CA GLN A 78 -12.40 -6.32 12.75
C GLN A 78 -13.72 -6.67 12.07
N ALA A 79 -13.70 -7.12 10.81
CA ALA A 79 -14.89 -7.62 10.12
C ALA A 79 -15.41 -8.91 10.75
N GLY A 80 -14.50 -9.75 11.27
CA GLY A 80 -14.86 -10.96 12.03
C GLY A 80 -15.30 -12.14 11.16
N GLU A 81 -14.89 -12.16 9.89
CA GLU A 81 -15.31 -13.19 8.91
C GLU A 81 -14.30 -14.33 8.75
N TYR A 82 -13.17 -14.27 9.47
CA TYR A 82 -12.15 -15.33 9.42
C TYR A 82 -12.69 -16.66 9.93
N GLU A 83 -12.82 -17.64 9.03
CA GLU A 83 -13.30 -18.99 9.35
C GLU A 83 -14.60 -18.99 10.18
N ASP A 84 -15.53 -18.07 9.89
CA ASP A 84 -16.73 -17.82 10.69
C ASP A 84 -17.90 -18.79 10.42
N ALA A 85 -17.76 -19.65 9.41
CA ALA A 85 -18.76 -20.60 8.90
C ALA A 85 -20.03 -19.96 8.30
N VAL A 86 -20.00 -18.67 7.98
CA VAL A 86 -21.05 -17.96 7.25
C VAL A 86 -20.67 -17.93 5.78
N ALA A 87 -21.33 -18.75 4.98
CA ALA A 87 -20.95 -18.87 3.58
C ALA A 87 -21.16 -17.58 2.77
N LEU A 88 -20.17 -17.25 1.95
CA LEU A 88 -20.16 -16.27 0.88
C LEU A 88 -20.39 -14.83 1.35
N ASN A 89 -19.99 -14.50 2.59
CA ASN A 89 -20.11 -13.17 3.17
C ASN A 89 -18.86 -12.31 3.02
N SER A 90 -17.73 -12.85 2.57
CA SER A 90 -16.50 -12.09 2.46
C SER A 90 -16.33 -11.33 1.15
N THR A 91 -15.57 -10.25 1.29
CA THR A 91 -15.15 -9.28 0.26
C THR A 91 -13.65 -9.09 0.37
N TRP A 92 -13.05 -8.44 -0.62
CA TRP A 92 -11.64 -8.07 -0.56
C TRP A 92 -11.28 -7.28 0.71
N ALA A 93 -12.14 -6.34 1.10
CA ALA A 93 -11.95 -5.48 2.27
C ALA A 93 -12.09 -6.22 3.60
N THR A 94 -12.70 -7.41 3.60
CA THR A 94 -12.92 -8.23 4.80
C THR A 94 -12.06 -9.49 4.82
N GLY A 95 -11.23 -9.72 3.81
CA GLY A 95 -10.17 -10.74 3.80
C GLY A 95 -10.25 -11.79 2.68
N ASP A 96 -11.24 -11.73 1.78
CA ASP A 96 -11.31 -12.59 0.59
C ASP A 96 -10.34 -12.08 -0.49
N TRP A 97 -9.05 -12.40 -0.30
CA TRP A 97 -8.02 -11.99 -1.24
C TRP A 97 -7.89 -12.95 -2.41
N ASN A 98 -8.39 -14.18 -2.28
CA ASN A 98 -8.35 -15.20 -3.34
C ASN A 98 -9.58 -15.16 -4.28
N GLY A 99 -10.62 -14.42 -3.90
CA GLY A 99 -11.83 -14.17 -4.68
C GLY A 99 -12.88 -15.28 -4.57
N ASP A 100 -12.76 -16.21 -3.61
CA ASP A 100 -13.70 -17.32 -3.41
C ASP A 100 -14.89 -17.00 -2.49
N ARG A 101 -14.94 -15.76 -1.98
CA ARG A 101 -15.97 -15.18 -1.11
C ARG A 101 -15.95 -15.70 0.33
N GLU A 102 -14.85 -16.32 0.75
CA GLU A 102 -14.62 -16.75 2.12
C GLU A 102 -13.31 -16.16 2.64
N PHE A 103 -13.29 -15.59 3.84
CA PHE A 103 -12.01 -15.26 4.47
C PHE A 103 -11.46 -16.48 5.23
N THR A 104 -10.46 -17.14 4.64
CA THR A 104 -9.83 -18.34 5.21
C THR A 104 -8.32 -18.20 5.36
N SER A 105 -7.70 -19.23 5.94
CA SER A 105 -6.24 -19.40 5.90
C SER A 105 -5.67 -19.36 4.47
N GLY A 106 -6.45 -19.73 3.44
CA GLY A 106 -6.03 -19.71 2.04
C GLY A 106 -5.69 -18.30 1.56
N ASP A 107 -6.48 -17.32 1.95
CA ASP A 107 -6.30 -15.90 1.61
C ASP A 107 -5.04 -15.33 2.24
N LEU A 108 -4.82 -15.64 3.52
CA LEU A 108 -3.61 -15.23 4.24
C LEU A 108 -2.36 -15.80 3.57
N VAL A 109 -2.38 -17.10 3.24
CA VAL A 109 -1.28 -17.74 2.52
C VAL A 109 -1.06 -17.05 1.18
N MET A 110 -2.13 -16.74 0.45
CA MET A 110 -2.02 -16.10 -0.86
C MET A 110 -1.42 -14.69 -0.76
N ALA A 111 -1.86 -13.87 0.20
CA ALA A 111 -1.28 -12.54 0.38
C ALA A 111 0.18 -12.59 0.84
N PHE A 112 0.60 -13.58 1.62
CA PHE A 112 2.03 -13.73 1.93
C PHE A 112 2.85 -14.28 0.76
N GLN A 113 2.25 -15.03 -0.17
CA GLN A 113 2.94 -15.57 -1.35
C GLN A 113 3.06 -14.54 -2.48
N LEU A 114 2.00 -13.75 -2.71
CA LEU A 114 1.90 -12.84 -3.85
C LEU A 114 1.98 -11.36 -3.46
N GLY A 115 1.76 -11.06 -2.18
CA GLY A 115 1.78 -9.71 -1.63
C GLY A 115 3.18 -9.24 -1.22
N VAL A 116 3.28 -7.95 -0.91
CA VAL A 116 4.51 -7.32 -0.40
C VAL A 116 4.22 -6.70 0.95
N TYR A 117 4.39 -7.49 2.02
CA TYR A 117 4.19 -7.00 3.38
C TYR A 117 5.25 -5.96 3.75
N ALA A 118 4.81 -4.74 4.03
CA ALA A 118 5.64 -3.64 4.47
C ALA A 118 5.47 -3.44 5.97
N ASP A 119 6.56 -3.55 6.72
CA ASP A 119 6.53 -3.10 8.11
C ASP A 119 6.43 -1.58 8.12
N SER A 120 5.31 -1.06 8.62
CA SER A 120 5.05 0.38 8.72
C SER A 120 6.02 1.10 9.69
N ALA A 121 6.82 0.35 10.47
CA ALA A 121 7.96 0.89 11.22
C ALA A 121 9.18 1.18 10.32
N ALA A 122 9.43 0.35 9.30
CA ALA A 122 10.55 0.55 8.37
C ALA A 122 10.28 1.71 7.39
N SER A 123 9.03 1.92 6.99
CA SER A 123 8.63 3.07 6.17
C SER A 123 8.67 4.40 6.94
N ARG A 124 8.39 4.39 8.26
CA ARG A 124 8.51 5.55 9.16
C ARG A 124 9.96 5.95 9.50
N ALA A 125 10.92 5.03 9.42
CA ALA A 125 12.33 5.35 9.68
C ALA A 125 12.96 6.22 8.56
N ASN A 126 12.45 6.15 7.33
CA ASN A 126 13.00 6.85 6.18
C ASN A 126 12.56 8.33 6.06
N VAL A 127 11.59 8.79 6.86
CA VAL A 127 11.12 10.19 6.86
C VAL A 127 11.80 11.10 7.90
N HIS A 128 12.77 10.59 8.66
CA HIS A 128 13.48 11.35 9.71
C HIS A 128 15.02 11.24 9.67
N ALA A 129 15.61 11.01 8.49
CA ALA A 129 17.06 11.14 8.32
C ALA A 129 17.45 12.62 8.09
N VAL A 130 17.34 13.47 9.13
CA VAL A 130 18.11 14.72 9.18
C VAL A 130 19.52 14.34 9.65
N PRO A 131 20.59 14.52 8.86
CA PRO A 131 21.93 14.25 9.34
C PRO A 131 22.36 15.39 10.28
N GLU A 132 22.08 15.25 11.56
CA GLU A 132 22.75 16.06 12.58
C GLU A 132 24.18 15.55 12.75
N LEU A 133 25.12 16.27 12.12
CA LEU A 133 26.54 16.05 12.36
C LEU A 133 26.81 16.22 13.86
N ARG A 134 27.14 15.09 14.50
CA ARG A 134 27.69 15.00 15.84
C ARG A 134 28.71 16.11 16.06
N ASN A 135 28.43 17.04 16.97
CA ASN A 135 29.24 17.31 18.16
C ASN A 135 28.69 18.55 18.86
N GLY A 136 28.25 18.36 20.11
CA GLY A 136 27.79 19.43 20.96
C GLY A 136 28.89 20.44 21.25
N LEU A 137 28.52 21.73 21.20
CA LEU A 137 29.09 22.74 22.07
C LEU A 137 28.04 23.84 22.29
N TRP A 138 27.25 23.68 23.35
CA TRP A 138 26.52 24.79 23.95
C TRP A 138 27.50 25.69 24.67
N LEU A 139 27.64 26.95 24.24
CA LEU A 139 28.02 28.07 25.12
C LEU A 139 27.65 29.41 24.48
N LEU A 140 26.59 29.98 25.05
CA LEU A 140 26.28 31.40 25.24
C LEU A 140 27.26 32.44 24.64
N CYS A 141 26.72 33.43 23.92
CA CYS A 141 26.57 34.81 24.43
C CYS A 141 25.97 35.74 23.37
N ILE A 142 25.10 36.64 23.83
CA ILE A 142 24.24 37.56 23.06
C ILE A 142 25.02 38.85 22.67
N PRO A 143 24.39 39.89 22.06
CA PRO A 143 24.83 40.59 20.86
C PRO A 143 25.71 41.82 21.13
N GLY A 144 26.45 42.33 20.13
CA GLY A 144 27.22 43.57 20.35
C GLY A 144 28.09 44.06 19.20
N VAL A 145 27.46 44.77 18.26
CA VAL A 145 27.82 46.15 17.84
C VAL A 145 29.32 46.55 17.81
N ILE A 146 29.81 46.81 16.59
CA ILE A 146 30.77 47.87 16.19
C ILE A 146 32.20 47.79 16.75
N ARG A 147 33.20 47.64 15.86
CA ARG A 147 34.01 48.76 15.30
C ARG A 147 35.08 48.23 14.36
N ARG A 148 34.96 48.56 13.07
CA ARG A 148 36.02 48.44 12.09
C ARG A 148 37.01 49.58 12.36
N THR A 149 38.16 49.31 12.96
CA THR A 149 39.29 50.24 12.91
C THR A 149 40.57 49.52 12.52
N ARG A 150 41.17 50.12 11.49
CA ARG A 150 42.35 49.73 10.74
C ARG A 150 43.65 49.82 11.56
N ARG A 151 44.61 49.00 11.11
CA ARG A 151 46.07 49.24 11.06
C ARG A 151 46.78 49.39 12.41
N SER A 152 47.79 48.54 12.64
CA SER A 152 49.18 48.94 12.34
C SER A 152 50.11 47.75 12.53
N THR A 153 50.79 47.39 11.46
CA THR A 153 52.03 46.62 11.48
C THR A 153 53.04 47.29 12.41
N ARG A 154 53.70 46.52 13.28
CA ARG A 154 55.07 46.77 13.74
C ARG A 154 55.71 45.46 14.18
N CYS A 155 56.78 45.11 13.48
CA CYS A 155 57.68 44.01 13.79
C CYS A 155 58.36 44.18 15.15
N LEU A 156 58.75 43.03 15.67
CA LEU A 156 59.52 42.75 16.87
C LEU A 156 60.91 43.40 16.86
N ARG A 157 61.42 43.56 18.09
CA ARG A 157 62.82 43.79 18.47
C ARG A 157 63.74 42.71 17.93
#